data_AF-A0A7X0H3N4-F1
#
_entry.id   AF-A0A7X0H3N4-F1
#
_cell.length_a   1.000
_cell.length_b   1.000
_cell.length_c   1.000
_cell.angle_alpha   90.00
_cell.angle_beta   90.00
_cell.angle_gamma   90.00
#
_symmetry.space_group_name_H-M   'P 1'
#
loop_
_entity.id
_entity.type
_entity.pdbx_description
1 polymer ?
#
loop_
_entity_poly.entity_id
_entity_poly.type
_entity_poly.pdbx_seq_one_letter_code
_entity_poly.pdbx_strand_id
1 'polypeptide(L)'
;MFGLPFDSVCPECGQAIADSLPEHRNGPAWQNSLTARSWLDTAWSIFARPGMTYRLMRLDGSAMPARLFLLSMAVLVGVGWGVFCLLLVGYSGLMSWGAGMVAAKTVLIMTYIETIGVTFFSHRRGWRVPFDLAERVTCYASVGWLVAAVVLAPLLSWYEAGGFQYWVIKIVGHWEPEYRWFLAALGFGAAVLFFETRVWSGVRQVRFGNRPSGHPHA
;
A
#
# COMPACT_ATOMS: atom_id res chain seq x y z
N MET A 1 6.29 6.63 -29.63
CA MET A 1 7.62 6.71 -28.99
C MET A 1 8.01 8.17 -28.91
N PHE A 2 8.49 8.66 -27.75
CA PHE A 2 9.45 9.76 -27.86
C PHE A 2 10.66 9.15 -28.55
N GLY A 3 11.07 9.68 -29.69
CA GLY A 3 12.20 9.20 -30.49
C GLY A 3 13.54 9.41 -29.80
N LEU A 4 13.60 9.15 -28.50
CA LEU A 4 14.84 9.16 -27.73
C LEU A 4 15.60 7.87 -28.06
N PRO A 5 16.90 7.96 -28.35
CA PRO A 5 17.76 6.80 -28.57
C PRO A 5 17.73 5.83 -27.38
N PHE A 6 17.81 4.52 -27.64
CA PHE A 6 17.76 3.48 -26.60
C PHE A 6 18.92 3.57 -25.58
N ASP A 7 20.05 4.10 -26.02
CA ASP A 7 21.27 4.37 -25.25
C ASP A 7 21.22 5.70 -24.48
N SER A 8 20.17 6.50 -24.65
CA SER A 8 20.01 7.76 -23.94
C SER A 8 19.50 7.58 -22.51
N VAL A 9 19.78 8.58 -21.68
CA VAL A 9 19.30 8.68 -20.31
C VAL A 9 17.99 9.46 -20.29
N CYS A 10 17.01 8.99 -19.52
CA CYS A 10 15.77 9.71 -19.31
C CYS A 10 16.07 11.08 -18.66
N PRO A 11 15.72 12.21 -19.30
CA PRO A 11 16.05 13.55 -18.80
C PRO A 11 15.34 13.91 -17.48
N GLU A 12 14.30 13.15 -17.09
CA GLU A 12 13.55 13.39 -15.85
C GLU A 12 14.05 12.64 -14.63
N CYS A 13 14.59 11.43 -14.80
CA CYS A 13 14.98 10.58 -13.67
C CYS A 13 16.43 10.10 -13.72
N GLY A 14 17.16 10.35 -14.81
CA GLY A 14 18.53 9.89 -14.95
C GLY A 14 18.67 8.38 -15.19
N GLN A 15 17.57 7.63 -15.39
CA GLN A 15 17.62 6.19 -15.68
C GLN A 15 17.84 5.96 -17.18
N ALA A 16 18.69 4.99 -17.55
CA ALA A 16 18.85 4.58 -18.94
C ALA A 16 17.52 4.10 -19.52
N ILE A 17 17.20 4.50 -20.76
CA ILE A 17 15.95 4.09 -21.40
C ILE A 17 15.89 2.57 -21.58
N ALA A 18 17.02 1.92 -21.89
CA ALA A 18 17.13 0.47 -21.97
C ALA A 18 16.61 -0.25 -20.71
N ASP A 19 16.94 0.23 -19.50
CA ASP A 19 16.50 -0.36 -18.23
C ASP A 19 14.99 -0.19 -17.97
N SER A 20 14.35 0.74 -18.67
CA SER A 20 12.92 0.99 -18.52
C SER A 20 12.06 0.07 -19.38
N LEU A 21 12.68 -0.64 -20.33
CA LEU A 21 12.02 -1.52 -21.28
C LEU A 21 11.33 -2.71 -20.58
N PRO A 22 10.15 -3.15 -21.07
CA PRO A 22 9.42 -4.28 -20.50
C PRO A 22 10.26 -5.55 -20.33
N GLU A 23 11.18 -5.82 -21.25
CA GLU A 23 12.02 -7.01 -21.28
C GLU A 23 12.98 -7.10 -20.08
N HIS A 24 13.33 -5.96 -19.47
CA HIS A 24 14.21 -5.91 -18.30
C HIS A 24 13.44 -5.94 -16.97
N ARG A 25 12.10 -5.97 -17.01
CA ARG A 25 11.24 -5.98 -15.83
C ARG A 25 10.86 -7.42 -15.50
N ASN A 26 11.58 -8.05 -14.58
CA ASN A 26 11.35 -9.46 -14.21
C ASN A 26 10.13 -9.68 -13.30
N GLY A 27 9.51 -8.63 -12.78
CA GLY A 27 8.41 -8.69 -11.81
C GLY A 27 8.87 -8.99 -10.38
N PRO A 28 8.08 -8.62 -9.35
CA PRO A 28 8.29 -9.10 -7.99
C PRO A 28 8.10 -10.62 -7.92
N ALA A 29 8.67 -11.27 -6.91
CA ALA A 29 8.58 -12.73 -6.74
C ALA A 29 7.13 -13.24 -6.82
N TRP A 30 6.18 -12.52 -6.21
CA TRP A 30 4.75 -12.85 -6.22
C TRP A 30 4.11 -12.77 -7.60
N GLN A 31 4.63 -11.91 -8.49
CA GLN A 31 4.16 -11.83 -9.88
C GLN A 31 4.64 -13.02 -10.71
N ASN A 32 5.73 -13.68 -10.30
CA ASN A 32 6.33 -14.83 -10.98
C ASN A 32 5.84 -16.18 -10.43
N SER A 33 5.51 -16.24 -9.15
CA SER A 33 4.91 -17.42 -8.52
C SER A 33 3.92 -16.99 -7.44
N LEU A 34 2.78 -17.66 -7.30
CA LEU A 34 1.79 -17.36 -6.25
C LEU A 34 2.00 -18.28 -5.03
N THR A 35 3.19 -18.21 -4.43
CA THR A 35 3.57 -19.05 -3.27
C THR A 35 3.75 -18.21 -2.00
N ALA A 36 3.52 -18.77 -0.82
CA ALA A 36 3.69 -18.05 0.45
C ALA A 36 5.10 -17.44 0.63
N ARG A 37 6.15 -18.14 0.16
CA ARG A 37 7.53 -17.62 0.17
C ARG A 37 7.66 -16.37 -0.71
N SER A 38 7.22 -16.45 -1.96
CA SER A 38 7.27 -15.30 -2.88
C SER A 38 6.41 -14.13 -2.42
N TRP A 39 5.32 -14.39 -1.69
CA TRP A 39 4.51 -13.37 -1.03
C TRP A 39 5.33 -12.63 0.01
N LEU A 40 5.99 -13.36 0.92
CA LEU A 40 6.84 -12.80 1.96
C LEU A 40 8.02 -12.01 1.35
N ASP A 41 8.69 -12.58 0.36
CA ASP A 41 9.80 -11.93 -0.34
C ASP A 41 9.35 -10.62 -0.99
N THR A 42 8.14 -10.60 -1.57
CA THR A 42 7.55 -9.40 -2.19
C THR A 42 7.17 -8.36 -1.14
N ALA A 43 6.46 -8.76 -0.07
CA ALA A 43 6.08 -7.87 1.02
C ALA A 43 7.31 -7.23 1.68
N TRP A 44 8.33 -8.03 1.98
CA TRP A 44 9.60 -7.57 2.53
C TRP A 44 10.34 -6.63 1.58
N SER A 45 10.41 -6.96 0.28
CA SER A 45 11.08 -6.12 -0.71
C SER A 45 10.39 -4.76 -0.87
N ILE A 46 9.05 -4.72 -0.89
CA ILE A 46 8.29 -3.46 -0.96
C ILE A 46 8.53 -2.62 0.31
N PHE A 47 8.60 -3.26 1.47
CA PHE A 47 8.88 -2.59 2.73
C PHE A 47 10.31 -2.02 2.79
N ALA A 48 11.31 -2.83 2.44
CA ALA A 48 12.73 -2.47 2.59
C ALA A 48 13.25 -1.60 1.44
N ARG A 49 12.82 -1.86 0.19
CA ARG A 49 13.37 -1.24 -1.04
C ARG A 49 12.27 -1.01 -2.09
N PRO A 50 11.25 -0.17 -1.79
CA PRO A 50 10.08 -0.01 -2.66
C PRO A 50 10.47 0.40 -4.08
N GLY A 51 11.40 1.35 -4.23
CA GLY A 51 11.84 1.84 -5.53
C GLY A 51 12.41 0.75 -6.43
N MET A 52 13.20 -0.18 -5.87
CA MET A 52 13.76 -1.30 -6.64
C MET A 52 12.66 -2.30 -7.05
N THR A 53 11.74 -2.63 -6.15
CA THR A 53 10.65 -3.56 -6.46
C THR A 53 9.74 -3.03 -7.56
N TYR A 54 9.34 -1.76 -7.49
CA TYR A 54 8.49 -1.16 -8.52
C TYR A 54 9.23 -0.93 -9.86
N ARG A 55 10.56 -0.73 -9.82
CA ARG A 55 11.38 -0.69 -11.03
C ARG A 55 11.37 -2.03 -11.77
N LEU A 56 11.44 -3.13 -11.02
CA LEU A 56 11.40 -4.49 -11.58
C LEU A 56 9.97 -4.92 -11.96
N MET A 57 8.93 -4.22 -11.52
CA MET A 57 7.55 -4.65 -11.74
C MET A 57 7.18 -4.72 -13.22
N ARG A 58 6.62 -5.86 -13.64
CA ARG A 58 6.13 -6.07 -15.00
C ARG A 58 4.90 -5.22 -15.26
N LEU A 59 4.93 -4.53 -16.39
CA LEU A 59 3.87 -3.62 -16.84
C LEU A 59 2.84 -4.32 -17.73
N ASP A 60 3.17 -5.51 -18.23
CA ASP A 60 2.39 -6.33 -19.14
C ASP A 60 1.57 -7.40 -18.40
N GLY A 61 0.70 -8.11 -19.13
CA GLY A 61 -0.05 -9.26 -18.62
C GLY A 61 -1.24 -8.91 -17.72
N SER A 62 -1.66 -9.86 -16.89
CA SER A 62 -2.83 -9.72 -16.00
C SER A 62 -2.49 -8.97 -14.71
N ALA A 63 -3.41 -8.14 -14.21
CA ALA A 63 -3.33 -7.51 -12.89
C ALA A 63 -3.69 -8.48 -11.74
N MET A 64 -4.10 -9.72 -12.06
CA MET A 64 -4.57 -10.70 -11.09
C MET A 64 -3.59 -11.00 -9.94
N PRO A 65 -2.26 -11.15 -10.16
CA PRO A 65 -1.32 -11.36 -9.04
C PRO A 65 -1.36 -10.21 -8.04
N ALA A 66 -1.42 -8.96 -8.52
CA ALA A 66 -1.48 -7.79 -7.66
C ALA A 66 -2.81 -7.76 -6.86
N ARG A 67 -3.95 -8.04 -7.50
CA ARG A 67 -5.25 -8.13 -6.82
C ARG A 67 -5.28 -9.22 -5.75
N LEU A 68 -4.68 -10.39 -6.02
CA LEU A 68 -4.54 -11.44 -5.01
C LEU A 68 -3.64 -11.01 -3.85
N PHE A 69 -2.58 -10.26 -4.13
CA PHE A 69 -1.73 -9.68 -3.08
C PHE A 69 -2.54 -8.74 -2.19
N LEU A 70 -3.31 -7.81 -2.77
CA LEU A 70 -4.21 -6.93 -2.02
C LEU A 70 -5.24 -7.74 -1.20
N LEU A 71 -5.88 -8.75 -1.79
CA LEU A 71 -6.85 -9.59 -1.09
C LEU A 71 -6.22 -10.29 0.11
N SER A 72 -5.01 -10.85 -0.06
CA SER A 72 -4.28 -11.49 1.03
C SER A 72 -3.94 -10.50 2.16
N MET A 73 -3.53 -9.26 1.83
CA MET A 73 -3.28 -8.21 2.82
C MET A 73 -4.57 -7.81 3.55
N ALA A 74 -5.68 -7.64 2.83
CA ALA A 74 -6.97 -7.33 3.42
C ALA A 74 -7.44 -8.42 4.38
N VAL A 75 -7.26 -9.70 4.03
CA VAL A 75 -7.58 -10.84 4.90
C VAL A 75 -6.69 -10.82 6.15
N LEU A 76 -5.38 -10.62 6.00
CA LEU A 76 -4.46 -10.56 7.15
C LEU A 76 -4.80 -9.41 8.11
N VAL A 77 -5.10 -8.23 7.58
CA VAL A 77 -5.54 -7.08 8.38
C VAL A 77 -6.86 -7.39 9.06
N GLY A 78 -7.84 -7.96 8.35
CA GLY A 78 -9.15 -8.31 8.92
C GLY A 78 -9.05 -9.36 10.03
N VAL A 79 -8.30 -10.44 9.81
CA VAL A 79 -8.06 -11.47 10.82
C VAL A 79 -7.30 -10.90 12.01
N GLY A 80 -6.21 -10.17 11.78
CA GLY A 80 -5.43 -9.55 12.84
C GLY A 80 -6.26 -8.60 13.70
N TRP A 81 -7.09 -7.76 13.06
CA TRP A 81 -7.99 -6.84 13.75
C TRP A 81 -9.10 -7.56 14.51
N GLY A 82 -9.71 -8.60 13.93
CA GLY A 82 -10.73 -9.40 14.61
C GLY A 82 -10.16 -10.11 15.84
N VAL A 83 -8.97 -10.69 15.74
CA VAL A 83 -8.26 -11.30 16.88
C VAL A 83 -7.92 -10.26 17.95
N PHE A 84 -7.47 -9.07 17.54
CA PHE A 84 -7.24 -7.95 18.45
C PHE A 84 -8.51 -7.57 19.23
N CYS A 85 -9.64 -7.39 18.55
CA CYS A 85 -10.91 -7.06 19.20
C CYS A 85 -11.38 -8.17 20.15
N LEU A 86 -11.20 -9.44 19.76
CA LEU A 86 -11.57 -10.58 20.59
C LEU A 86 -10.74 -10.65 21.87
N LEU A 87 -9.41 -10.57 21.75
CA LEU A 87 -8.49 -10.84 22.85
C LEU A 87 -8.23 -9.62 23.73
N LEU A 88 -8.14 -8.42 23.15
CA LEU A 88 -7.71 -7.22 23.87
C LEU A 88 -8.84 -6.22 24.15
N VAL A 89 -9.89 -6.21 23.32
CA VAL A 89 -11.08 -5.35 23.56
C VAL A 89 -12.19 -6.11 24.28
N GLY A 90 -12.19 -7.45 24.22
CA GLY A 90 -13.20 -8.30 24.86
C GLY A 90 -14.52 -8.37 24.11
N TYR A 91 -14.51 -8.15 22.79
CA TYR A 91 -15.70 -8.31 21.96
C TYR A 91 -16.13 -9.78 21.91
N SER A 92 -17.43 -10.02 21.74
CA SER A 92 -17.94 -11.37 21.43
C SER A 92 -17.34 -11.88 20.11
N GLY A 93 -17.38 -13.19 19.88
CA GLY A 93 -16.90 -13.79 18.63
C GLY A 93 -17.55 -13.18 17.38
N LEU A 94 -18.87 -12.93 17.42
CA LEU A 94 -19.61 -12.33 16.30
C LEU A 94 -19.21 -10.88 16.06
N MET A 95 -19.09 -10.06 17.12
CA MET A 95 -18.67 -8.66 16.99
C MET A 95 -17.23 -8.54 16.50
N SER A 96 -16.33 -9.40 16.99
CA SER A 96 -14.93 -9.46 16.56
C SER A 96 -14.79 -9.85 15.09
N TRP A 97 -15.56 -10.85 14.65
CA TRP A 97 -15.63 -11.23 13.24
C TRP A 97 -16.15 -10.08 12.36
N GLY A 98 -17.23 -9.43 12.80
CA GLY A 98 -17.78 -8.25 12.11
C GLY A 98 -16.77 -7.11 12.00
N ALA A 99 -16.05 -6.80 13.07
CA ALA A 99 -14.99 -5.78 13.07
C ALA A 99 -13.85 -6.14 12.10
N GLY A 100 -13.42 -7.40 12.07
CA GLY A 100 -12.43 -7.90 11.11
C GLY A 100 -12.89 -7.78 9.65
N MET A 101 -14.16 -8.10 9.37
CA MET A 101 -14.75 -7.93 8.03
C MET A 101 -14.80 -6.46 7.60
N VAL A 102 -15.15 -5.55 8.52
CA VAL A 102 -15.12 -4.11 8.26
C VAL A 102 -13.70 -3.66 7.94
N ALA A 103 -12.70 -4.05 8.74
CA ALA A 103 -11.30 -3.70 8.50
C ALA A 103 -10.79 -4.19 7.12
N ALA A 104 -11.09 -5.44 6.76
CA ALA A 104 -10.73 -6.00 5.45
C ALA A 104 -11.39 -5.22 4.29
N LYS A 105 -12.69 -4.92 4.40
CA LYS A 105 -13.41 -4.11 3.40
C LYS A 105 -12.83 -2.71 3.27
N THR A 106 -12.50 -2.07 4.38
CA THR A 106 -11.87 -0.74 4.39
C THR A 106 -10.56 -0.74 3.62
N VAL A 107 -9.69 -1.74 3.84
CA VAL A 107 -8.43 -1.87 3.09
C VAL A 107 -8.68 -1.95 1.57
N LEU A 108 -9.65 -2.75 1.15
CA LEU A 108 -10.00 -2.88 -0.27
C LEU A 108 -10.52 -1.55 -0.84
N ILE A 109 -11.51 -0.94 -0.18
CA ILE A 109 -12.16 0.29 -0.64
C ILE A 109 -11.14 1.43 -0.72
N MET A 110 -10.36 1.65 0.34
CA MET A 110 -9.36 2.73 0.39
C MET A 110 -8.28 2.53 -0.68
N THR A 111 -7.84 1.29 -0.95
CA THR A 111 -6.85 1.02 -2.00
C THR A 111 -7.40 1.35 -3.40
N TYR A 112 -8.69 1.09 -3.66
CA TYR A 112 -9.31 1.48 -4.94
C TYR A 112 -9.59 2.98 -5.07
N ILE A 113 -9.98 3.65 -3.98
CA ILE A 113 -10.07 5.12 -3.94
C ILE A 113 -8.70 5.72 -4.31
N GLU A 114 -7.62 5.21 -3.71
CA GLU A 114 -6.27 5.67 -4.01
C GLU A 114 -5.89 5.41 -5.47
N THR A 115 -6.32 4.28 -6.03
CA THR A 115 -6.04 3.93 -7.43
C THR A 115 -6.66 4.95 -8.39
N ILE A 116 -7.88 5.40 -8.10
CA ILE A 116 -8.56 6.46 -8.84
C ILE A 116 -7.80 7.79 -8.67
N GLY A 117 -7.44 8.14 -7.43
CA GLY A 117 -6.69 9.35 -7.12
C GLY A 117 -5.35 9.43 -7.86
N VAL A 118 -4.55 8.37 -7.79
CA VAL A 118 -3.27 8.23 -8.51
C VAL A 118 -3.44 8.38 -10.00
N THR A 119 -4.45 7.74 -10.59
CA THR A 119 -4.71 7.83 -12.04
C THR A 119 -5.01 9.28 -12.43
N PHE A 120 -5.90 9.94 -11.68
CA PHE A 120 -6.27 11.33 -11.91
C PHE A 120 -5.08 12.29 -11.77
N PHE A 121 -4.31 12.19 -10.68
CA PHE A 121 -3.14 13.04 -10.45
C PHE A 121 -2.01 12.76 -11.45
N SER A 122 -1.86 11.52 -11.89
CA SER A 122 -0.88 11.16 -12.93
C SER A 122 -1.22 11.85 -14.25
N HIS A 123 -2.48 11.82 -14.69
CA HIS A 123 -2.92 12.52 -15.89
C HIS A 123 -2.73 14.04 -15.77
N ARG A 124 -3.08 14.64 -14.62
CA ARG A 124 -2.86 16.07 -14.35
C ARG A 124 -1.39 16.48 -14.42
N ARG A 125 -0.46 15.58 -14.08
CA ARG A 125 0.99 15.81 -14.13
C ARG A 125 1.65 15.37 -15.45
N GLY A 126 0.87 14.94 -16.45
CA GLY A 126 1.41 14.44 -17.71
C GLY A 126 2.11 13.08 -17.62
N TRP A 127 1.92 12.35 -16.52
CA TRP A 127 2.46 11.02 -16.33
C TRP A 127 1.60 9.97 -17.05
N ARG A 128 2.26 8.94 -17.60
CA ARG A 128 1.59 7.88 -18.38
C ARG A 128 1.30 6.67 -17.51
N VAL A 129 0.51 6.88 -16.45
CA VAL A 129 0.10 5.81 -15.53
C VAL A 129 -1.38 5.49 -15.77
N PRO A 130 -1.70 4.51 -16.62
CA PRO A 130 -3.07 4.08 -16.82
C PRO A 130 -3.61 3.37 -15.57
N PHE A 131 -4.93 3.23 -15.51
CA PHE A 131 -5.65 2.74 -14.31
C PHE A 131 -5.17 1.37 -13.82
N ASP A 132 -4.98 0.41 -14.72
CA ASP A 132 -4.46 -0.94 -14.42
C ASP A 132 -3.02 -0.93 -13.87
N LEU A 133 -2.19 0.02 -14.29
CA LEU A 133 -0.85 0.18 -13.74
C LEU A 133 -0.90 0.84 -12.37
N ALA A 134 -1.75 1.85 -12.19
CA ALA A 134 -2.03 2.42 -10.87
C ALA A 134 -2.55 1.34 -9.92
N GLU A 135 -3.47 0.49 -10.38
CA GLU A 135 -4.05 -0.61 -9.59
C GLU A 135 -2.97 -1.59 -9.12
N ARG A 136 -2.03 -1.97 -9.98
CA ARG A 136 -0.92 -2.84 -9.57
C ARG A 136 -0.06 -2.19 -8.49
N VAL A 137 0.29 -0.91 -8.67
CA VAL A 137 1.11 -0.17 -7.71
C VAL A 137 0.42 -0.11 -6.35
N THR A 138 -0.85 0.29 -6.30
CA THR A 138 -1.62 0.43 -5.06
C THR A 138 -1.87 -0.93 -4.41
N CYS A 139 -2.17 -1.97 -5.19
CA CYS A 139 -2.32 -3.33 -4.68
C CYS A 139 -1.04 -3.81 -3.97
N TYR A 140 0.14 -3.61 -4.56
CA TYR A 140 1.41 -3.97 -3.88
C TYR A 140 1.72 -3.04 -2.70
N ALA A 141 1.39 -1.75 -2.80
CA ALA A 141 1.54 -0.79 -1.71
C ALA A 141 0.69 -1.13 -0.48
N SER A 142 -0.33 -1.99 -0.63
CA SER A 142 -1.23 -2.42 0.46
C SER A 142 -0.52 -3.07 1.65
N VAL A 143 0.75 -3.46 1.53
CA VAL A 143 1.60 -3.83 2.68
C VAL A 143 1.64 -2.73 3.76
N GLY A 144 1.45 -1.46 3.38
CA GLY A 144 1.34 -0.34 4.31
C GLY A 144 0.18 -0.48 5.30
N TRP A 145 -0.93 -1.12 4.90
CA TRP A 145 -2.06 -1.37 5.80
C TRP A 145 -1.75 -2.38 6.90
N LEU A 146 -0.84 -3.32 6.65
CA LEU A 146 -0.40 -4.26 7.67
C LEU A 146 0.45 -3.54 8.74
N VAL A 147 1.36 -2.66 8.32
CA VAL A 147 2.14 -1.81 9.23
C VAL A 147 1.20 -0.92 10.06
N ALA A 148 0.21 -0.32 9.40
CA ALA A 148 -0.84 0.46 10.06
C ALA A 148 -1.54 -0.34 11.16
N ALA A 149 -2.01 -1.55 10.86
CA ALA A 149 -2.69 -2.41 11.82
C ALA A 149 -1.78 -2.77 13.01
N VAL A 150 -0.51 -3.12 12.74
CA VAL A 150 0.48 -3.49 13.76
C VAL A 150 0.84 -2.32 14.67
N VAL A 151 0.80 -1.08 14.19
CA VAL A 151 1.06 0.11 15.01
C VAL A 151 -0.20 0.56 15.76
N LEU A 152 -1.35 0.59 15.08
CA LEU A 152 -2.58 1.12 15.63
C LEU A 152 -3.15 0.23 16.74
N ALA A 153 -3.08 -1.09 16.62
CA ALA A 153 -3.62 -2.02 17.62
C ALA A 153 -2.93 -1.86 19.00
N PRO A 154 -1.60 -1.93 19.14
CA PRO A 154 -0.93 -1.68 20.41
C PRO A 154 -1.16 -0.26 20.93
N LEU A 155 -1.19 0.75 20.06
CA LEU A 155 -1.46 2.13 20.45
C LEU A 155 -2.84 2.27 21.09
N LEU A 156 -3.86 1.66 20.50
CA LEU A 156 -5.22 1.63 21.04
C LEU A 156 -5.30 0.79 22.32
N SER A 157 -4.63 -0.36 22.39
CA SER A 157 -4.60 -1.17 23.62
C SER A 157 -3.92 -0.42 24.77
N TRP A 158 -2.82 0.27 24.51
CA TRP A 158 -2.15 1.12 25.50
C TRP A 158 -3.02 2.31 25.94
N TYR A 159 -3.81 2.86 25.02
CA TYR A 159 -4.81 3.87 25.31
C TYR A 159 -5.92 3.33 26.24
N GLU A 160 -6.54 2.20 25.89
CA GLU A 160 -7.63 1.59 26.70
C GLU A 160 -7.15 1.14 28.09
N ALA A 161 -5.88 0.76 28.21
CA ALA A 161 -5.25 0.46 29.50
C ALA A 161 -4.97 1.72 30.35
N GLY A 162 -5.33 2.91 29.89
CA GLY A 162 -5.10 4.19 30.57
C GLY A 162 -3.64 4.67 30.55
N GLY A 163 -2.74 3.93 29.87
CA GLY A 163 -1.31 4.26 29.84
C GLY A 163 -1.03 5.57 29.12
N PHE A 164 -1.77 5.86 28.04
CA PHE A 164 -1.67 7.15 27.36
C PHE A 164 -2.23 8.30 28.22
N GLN A 165 -3.40 8.10 28.84
CA GLN A 165 -4.02 9.10 29.71
C GLN A 165 -3.07 9.49 30.85
N TYR A 166 -2.42 8.51 31.48
CA TYR A 166 -1.41 8.75 32.51
C TYR A 166 -0.28 9.67 32.02
N TRP A 167 0.26 9.41 30.83
CA TRP A 167 1.32 10.22 30.23
C TRP A 167 0.87 11.64 29.88
N VAL A 168 -0.33 11.81 29.33
CA VAL A 168 -0.85 13.14 28.97
C VAL A 168 -1.10 13.97 30.23
N ILE A 169 -1.72 13.40 31.26
CA ILE A 169 -1.93 14.10 32.54
C ILE A 169 -0.58 14.54 33.12
N LYS A 170 0.47 13.70 33.00
CA LYS A 170 1.81 14.05 33.49
C LYS A 170 2.46 15.23 32.75
N ILE A 171 2.16 15.41 31.45
CA ILE A 171 2.76 16.48 30.63
C ILE A 171 1.90 17.76 30.66
N VAL A 172 0.59 17.61 30.50
CA VAL A 172 -0.37 18.72 30.27
C VAL A 172 -1.18 19.06 31.54
N GLY A 173 -1.13 18.21 32.56
CA GLY A 173 -1.78 18.43 33.86
C GLY A 173 -3.27 18.07 33.91
N HIS A 174 -3.89 17.75 32.78
CA HIS A 174 -5.30 17.37 32.70
C HIS A 174 -5.56 16.40 31.53
N TRP A 175 -6.74 15.80 31.52
CA TRP A 175 -7.19 14.90 30.46
C TRP A 175 -8.56 15.34 29.95
N GLU A 176 -8.67 15.51 28.63
CA GLU A 176 -9.94 15.76 27.96
C GLU A 176 -10.32 14.54 27.12
N PRO A 177 -11.60 14.12 27.12
CA PRO A 177 -12.07 12.98 26.31
C PRO A 177 -11.78 13.11 24.81
N GLU A 178 -11.65 14.34 24.31
CA GLU A 178 -11.38 14.66 22.91
C GLU A 178 -10.01 14.17 22.43
N TYR A 179 -9.03 14.06 23.34
CA TYR A 179 -7.68 13.59 23.02
C TYR A 179 -7.65 12.15 22.49
N ARG A 180 -8.68 11.35 22.82
CA ARG A 180 -8.87 10.01 22.24
C ARG A 180 -9.00 10.07 20.72
N TRP A 181 -9.86 10.95 20.23
CA TRP A 181 -10.13 11.06 18.79
C TRP A 181 -8.94 11.63 18.05
N PHE A 182 -8.25 12.58 18.67
CA PHE A 182 -7.01 13.14 18.13
C PHE A 182 -5.93 12.05 17.95
N LEU A 183 -5.73 11.18 18.95
CA LEU A 183 -4.80 10.06 18.83
C LEU A 183 -5.17 9.05 17.76
N ALA A 184 -6.45 8.66 17.72
CA ALA A 184 -6.94 7.74 16.71
C ALA A 184 -6.72 8.33 15.30
N ALA A 185 -7.00 9.62 15.13
CA ALA A 185 -6.76 10.35 13.89
C ALA A 185 -5.26 10.44 13.55
N LEU A 186 -4.39 10.69 14.54
CA LEU A 186 -2.94 10.75 14.34
C LEU A 186 -2.37 9.38 13.93
N GLY A 187 -2.76 8.32 14.64
CA GLY A 187 -2.33 6.94 14.34
C GLY A 187 -2.83 6.49 12.97
N PHE A 188 -4.09 6.76 12.64
CA PHE A 188 -4.66 6.50 11.32
C PHE A 188 -3.99 7.35 10.23
N GLY A 189 -3.73 8.64 10.49
CA GLY A 189 -3.05 9.54 9.56
C GLY A 189 -1.63 9.07 9.26
N ALA A 190 -0.85 8.67 10.27
CA ALA A 190 0.48 8.12 10.09
C ALA A 190 0.47 6.83 9.25
N ALA A 191 -0.50 5.96 9.49
CA ALA A 191 -0.76 4.76 8.70
C ALA A 191 -1.05 5.05 7.22
N VAL A 192 -1.97 5.98 6.95
CA VAL A 192 -2.31 6.43 5.59
C VAL A 192 -1.09 7.05 4.91
N LEU A 193 -0.36 7.93 5.59
CA LEU A 193 0.86 8.55 5.05
C LEU A 193 1.92 7.52 4.69
N PHE A 194 2.07 6.46 5.48
CA PHE A 194 2.98 5.37 5.14
C PHE A 194 2.55 4.65 3.86
N PHE A 195 1.27 4.33 3.72
CA PHE A 195 0.70 3.75 2.49
C PHE A 195 0.89 4.67 1.28
N GLU A 196 0.52 5.95 1.39
CA GLU A 196 0.69 6.96 0.35
C GLU A 196 2.15 7.09 -0.08
N THR A 197 3.09 7.05 0.86
CA THR A 197 4.53 7.09 0.55
C THR A 197 4.97 5.91 -0.33
N ARG A 198 4.41 4.72 -0.11
CA ARG A 198 4.69 3.53 -0.93
C ARG A 198 4.06 3.65 -2.32
N VAL A 199 2.81 4.11 -2.39
CA VAL A 199 2.12 4.37 -3.65
C VAL A 199 2.91 5.38 -4.48
N TRP A 200 3.26 6.53 -3.89
CA TRP A 200 4.04 7.57 -4.54
C TRP A 200 5.38 7.07 -5.07
N SER A 201 6.08 6.28 -4.26
CA SER A 201 7.34 5.64 -4.67
C SER A 201 7.14 4.75 -5.89
N GLY A 202 6.08 3.94 -5.92
CA GLY A 202 5.77 3.08 -7.06
C GLY A 202 5.39 3.84 -8.31
N VAL A 203 4.49 4.82 -8.20
CA VAL A 203 4.07 5.70 -9.31
C VAL A 203 5.28 6.35 -9.97
N ARG A 204 6.23 6.87 -9.17
CA ARG A 204 7.44 7.49 -9.73
C ARG A 204 8.33 6.54 -10.52
N GLN A 205 8.36 5.25 -10.19
CA GLN A 205 9.15 4.25 -10.93
C GLN A 205 8.44 3.77 -12.21
N VAL A 206 7.12 3.95 -12.30
CA VAL A 206 6.33 3.44 -13.44
C VAL A 206 5.74 4.52 -14.34
N ARG A 207 5.87 5.81 -13.99
CA ARG A 207 5.30 6.95 -14.73
C ARG A 207 5.70 7.08 -16.21
N PHE A 208 6.79 6.43 -16.62
CA PHE A 208 7.30 6.39 -18.00
C PHE A 208 7.34 4.98 -18.59
N GLY A 209 6.70 4.02 -17.92
CA GLY A 209 6.63 2.66 -18.43
C GLY A 209 5.96 2.64 -19.81
N ASN A 210 6.74 2.30 -20.84
CA ASN A 210 6.17 2.11 -22.17
C ASN A 210 5.42 0.79 -22.18
N ARG A 211 4.16 0.80 -22.63
CA ARG A 211 3.49 -0.44 -23.03
C ARG A 211 4.06 -0.92 -24.36
N PRO A 212 4.16 -2.24 -24.59
CA PRO A 212 4.38 -2.78 -25.92
C PRO A 212 3.32 -2.20 -26.87
N SER A 213 3.74 -1.61 -27.99
CA SER A 213 2.91 -0.84 -28.92
C SER A 213 1.91 -1.67 -29.74
N GLY A 214 1.44 -2.81 -29.22
CA GLY A 214 0.61 -3.77 -29.95
C GLY A 214 -0.69 -4.18 -29.25
N HIS A 215 -1.03 -3.64 -28.08
CA HIS A 215 -2.32 -3.91 -27.46
C HIS A 215 -3.31 -2.76 -27.73
N PRO A 216 -4.42 -3.02 -28.46
CA PRO A 216 -5.45 -2.02 -28.65
C PRO A 216 -5.99 -1.59 -27.28
N HIS A 217 -6.21 -0.28 -27.12
CA HIS A 217 -6.86 0.29 -25.95
C HIS A 217 -8.25 -0.33 -25.81
N ALA A 218 -8.41 -1.24 -24.86
CA ALA A 218 -9.70 -1.76 -24.42
C ALA A 218 -10.28 -0.86 -23.32
#